data_AF-A0A6C0F8P2-F1
#
_entry.id   AF-A0A6C0F8P2-F1
#
_cell.length_a   1.000
_cell.length_b   1.000
_cell.length_c   1.000
_cell.angle_alpha   90.00
_cell.angle_beta   90.00
_cell.angle_gamma   90.00
#
_symmetry.space_group_name_H-M   'P 1'
#
loop_
_entity.id
_entity.type
_entity.pdbx_description
1 polymer ?
#
loop_
_entity_poly.entity_id
_entity_poly.type
_entity_poly.pdbx_seq_one_letter_code
_entity_poly.pdbx_strand_id
1 'polypeptide(L)' 'MNNLKIFIGKNKLNVSLLIFLILFFTIHYMKPTIVYDENGEFRPFGVGYRHKTVIPIWLVAIITAIFSYLFVLSYLAYM' A
#
# COMPACT_ATOMS: atom_id res chain seq x y z
N MET A 1 -16.63 11.02 -23.22
CA MET A 1 -15.68 10.65 -22.15
C MET A 1 -16.48 10.40 -20.89
N ASN A 2 -16.27 9.27 -20.20
CA ASN A 2 -17.03 8.92 -19.01
C ASN A 2 -16.77 9.97 -17.90
N ASN A 3 -17.81 10.51 -17.25
CA ASN A 3 -17.67 11.58 -16.24
C ASN A 3 -16.72 11.18 -15.10
N LEU A 4 -16.76 9.89 -14.74
CA LEU A 4 -15.86 9.29 -13.75
C LEU A 4 -14.39 9.37 -14.17
N LYS A 5 -14.07 9.07 -15.44
CA LYS A 5 -12.70 9.11 -15.96
C LYS A 5 -12.14 10.53 -15.95
N ILE A 6 -12.96 11.53 -16.27
CA ILE A 6 -12.57 12.95 -16.18
C ILE A 6 -12.29 13.34 -14.72
N PHE A 7 -13.13 12.91 -13.79
CA PHE A 7 -12.94 13.18 -12.36
C PHE A 7 -11.66 12.56 -11.82
N ILE A 8 -11.42 11.27 -12.11
CA ILE A 8 -10.21 10.55 -11.68
C ILE A 8 -8.96 11.17 -12.32
N GLY A 9 -9.02 11.54 -13.60
CA GLY A 9 -7.90 12.20 -14.28
C GLY A 9 -7.52 13.53 -13.65
N LYS A 10 -8.52 14.35 -13.27
CA LYS A 10 -8.30 15.63 -12.56
C LYS A 10 -7.75 15.41 -11.15
N ASN A 11 -8.24 14.40 -10.44
CA ASN A 11 -7.94 14.14 -9.03
C ASN A 11 -7.04 12.92 -8.79
N LYS A 12 -6.16 12.60 -9.75
CA LYS A 12 -5.33 11.38 -9.73
C LYS A 12 -4.57 11.15 -8.42
N LEU A 13 -4.00 12.21 -7.85
CA LEU A 13 -3.26 12.15 -6.58
C LEU A 13 -4.19 11.76 -5.42
N ASN A 14 -5.32 12.48 -5.26
CA ASN A 14 -6.28 12.24 -4.19
C ASN A 14 -6.88 10.83 -4.26
N VAL A 15 -7.22 10.36 -5.47
CA VAL A 15 -7.73 8.99 -5.67
C VAL A 15 -6.66 7.96 -5.32
N SER A 16 -5.40 8.20 -5.68
CA SER A 16 -4.29 7.30 -5.33
C SER A 16 -4.05 7.24 -3.83
N LEU A 17 -4.12 8.39 -3.13
CA LEU A 17 -4.03 8.45 -1.68
C LEU A 17 -5.17 7.69 -0.99
N LEU A 18 -6.40 7.82 -1.49
CA LEU A 18 -7.55 7.10 -0.95
C LEU A 18 -7.36 5.58 -1.07
N ILE A 19 -6.94 5.11 -2.25
CA ILE A 19 -6.65 3.68 -2.49
C ILE A 19 -5.52 3.20 -1.59
N PHE A 20 -4.43 3.98 -1.48
CA PHE A 20 -3.32 3.69 -0.58
C PHE A 20 -3.79 3.52 0.86
N LEU A 21 -4.61 4.44 1.37
CA LEU A 21 -5.13 4.36 2.74
C LEU A 21 -5.94 3.09 2.94
N ILE A 22 -6.88 2.77 2.05
CA ILE A 22 -7.72 1.56 2.15
C ILE A 22 -6.85 0.30 2.18
N LEU A 23 -5.89 0.17 1.26
CA LEU A 23 -4.99 -0.98 1.20
C LEU A 23 -4.09 -1.07 2.44
N PHE A 24 -3.51 0.05 2.86
CA PHE A 24 -2.61 0.08 4.00
C PHE A 24 -3.34 -0.20 5.32
N PHE A 25 -4.57 0.29 5.48
CA PHE A 25 -5.45 -0.08 6.60
C PHE A 25 -5.76 -1.57 6.59
N THR A 26 -6.04 -2.15 5.42
CA THR A 26 -6.30 -3.59 5.30
C THR A 26 -5.07 -4.40 5.74
N ILE A 27 -3.87 -3.98 5.37
CA ILE A 27 -2.61 -4.60 5.82
C ILE A 27 -2.46 -4.51 7.35
N HIS A 28 -2.79 -3.37 7.95
CA HIS A 28 -2.72 -3.19 9.42
C HIS A 28 -3.79 -4.00 10.15
N TYR A 29 -4.96 -4.16 9.56
CA TYR A 29 -6.03 -4.98 10.12
C TYR A 29 -5.67 -6.47 10.09
N MET A 30 -5.11 -6.95 8.97
CA MET A 30 -4.73 -8.36 8.82
C MET A 30 -3.47 -8.74 9.61
N LYS A 31 -2.62 -7.77 9.99
CA LYS A 31 -1.35 -7.97 10.70
C LYS A 31 -0.53 -9.16 10.16
N PRO A 32 -0.11 -9.15 8.88
CA PRO A 32 0.59 -10.27 8.29
C PRO A 32 1.87 -10.61 9.06
N THR A 33 2.08 -11.90 9.34
CA THR A 33 3.19 -12.39 10.18
C THR A 33 4.59 -12.09 9.64
N ILE A 34 4.71 -11.69 8.36
CA ILE A 34 5.98 -11.27 7.75
C ILE A 34 6.45 -9.88 8.22
N VAL A 35 5.52 -9.02 8.66
CA VAL A 35 5.79 -7.65 9.13
C VAL A 35 5.44 -7.47 10.59
N TYR A 36 4.45 -8.20 11.08
CA TYR A 36 3.99 -8.17 12.47
C TYR A 36 4.48 -9.39 13.24
N ASP A 37 4.81 -9.20 14.51
CA ASP A 37 5.05 -10.29 15.43
C ASP A 37 3.72 -10.89 15.94
N GLU A 38 3.82 -11.90 16.80
CA GLU A 38 2.67 -12.57 17.42
C GLU A 38 1.90 -11.68 18.41
N ASN A 39 2.54 -10.63 18.94
CA ASN A 39 1.92 -9.64 19.82
C ASN A 39 1.26 -8.49 19.02
N GLY A 40 1.47 -8.46 17.70
CA GLY A 40 0.97 -7.42 16.81
C GLY A 40 1.83 -6.15 16.77
N GLU A 41 3.08 -6.22 17.25
CA GLU A 41 4.11 -5.20 17.08
C GLU A 41 4.82 -5.34 15.73
N PHE A 42 5.45 -4.25 15.28
CA PHE A 42 6.25 -4.29 14.06
C PHE A 42 7.56 -5.06 14.29
N ARG A 43 7.84 -6.03 13.42
CA ARG A 43 9.13 -6.70 13.43
C ARG A 43 10.24 -5.72 13.07
N PRO A 44 11.33 -5.65 13.85
CA PRO A 44 12.46 -4.80 13.52
C PRO A 44 13.15 -5.29 12.25
N PHE A 45 13.71 -4.35 11.50
CA PHE A 45 14.48 -4.68 10.30
C PHE A 45 15.76 -5.46 10.65
N GLY A 46 16.05 -6.52 9.90
CA GLY A 46 17.33 -7.21 9.94
C GLY A 46 17.32 -8.62 9.36
N VAL A 47 18.52 -9.20 9.21
CA VAL A 47 18.77 -10.54 8.67
C VAL A 47 19.35 -11.47 9.74
N GLY A 48 19.07 -12.78 9.62
CA GLY A 48 19.76 -13.82 10.40
C GLY A 48 19.17 -14.16 11.79
N TYR A 49 18.05 -13.56 12.21
CA TYR A 49 17.39 -13.85 13.49
C TYR A 49 15.89 -14.10 13.32
N ARG A 50 15.31 -15.07 14.05
CA ARG A 50 13.89 -15.48 13.91
C ARG A 50 12.87 -14.37 14.16
N HIS A 51 13.23 -13.32 14.90
CA HIS A 51 12.32 -12.22 15.27
C HIS A 51 12.57 -10.92 14.47
N LYS A 52 13.41 -10.95 13.44
CA LYS A 52 13.64 -9.80 12.55
C LYS A 52 12.98 -10.04 11.19
N THR A 53 12.65 -8.96 10.49
CA THR A 53 12.13 -9.02 9.12
C THR A 53 13.03 -8.27 8.15
N VAL A 54 13.16 -8.78 6.93
CA VAL A 54 13.76 -8.03 5.82
C VAL A 54 12.75 -7.09 5.15
N ILE A 55 11.47 -7.20 5.51
CA ILE A 55 10.36 -6.42 4.97
C ILE A 55 9.76 -5.53 6.08
N PRO A 56 10.40 -4.40 6.39
CA PRO A 56 9.90 -3.50 7.42
C PRO A 56 8.64 -2.77 6.96
N ILE A 57 7.83 -2.29 7.90
CA ILE A 57 6.53 -1.68 7.60
C ILE A 57 6.63 -0.45 6.68
N TRP A 58 7.69 0.34 6.80
CA TRP A 58 7.90 1.50 5.93
C TRP A 58 8.14 1.08 4.47
N LEU A 59 8.77 -0.07 4.22
CA LEU A 59 8.98 -0.58 2.86
C LEU A 59 7.64 -1.03 2.27
N VAL A 60 6.81 -1.70 3.06
CA VAL A 60 5.45 -2.05 2.66
C VAL A 60 4.65 -0.80 2.31
N ALA A 61 4.73 0.26 3.13
CA ALA A 61 4.04 1.52 2.86
C ALA A 61 4.45 2.13 1.51
N ILE A 62 5.75 2.22 1.23
CA ILE A 62 6.28 2.76 -0.03
C ILE A 62 5.79 1.94 -1.22
N ILE A 63 5.89 0.61 -1.12
CA ILE A 63 5.45 -0.31 -2.18
C ILE A 63 3.94 -0.13 -2.44
N THR A 64 3.11 -0.16 -1.39
CA THR A 64 1.66 0.03 -1.51
C THR A 64 1.32 1.39 -2.12
N ALA A 65 2.03 2.47 -1.77
CA ALA A 65 1.81 3.79 -2.34
C ALA A 65 2.11 3.84 -3.84
N ILE A 66 3.24 3.26 -4.27
CA ILE A 66 3.63 3.17 -5.68
C ILE A 66 2.58 2.38 -6.46
N PHE A 67 2.18 1.20 -5.97
CA PHE A 67 1.16 0.39 -6.63
C PHE A 67 -0.20 1.08 -6.69
N SER A 68 -0.58 1.86 -5.68
CA SER A 68 -1.84 2.63 -5.68
C SER A 68 -1.84 3.68 -6.80
N TYR A 69 -0.73 4.40 -6.98
CA TYR A 69 -0.60 5.37 -8.06
C TYR A 69 -0.56 4.72 -9.45
N LEU A 70 0.20 3.63 -9.59
CA LEU A 70 0.27 2.87 -10.85
C LEU A 70 -1.10 2.29 -11.23
N PHE A 71 -1.88 1.84 -10.26
CA PHE A 71 -3.25 1.36 -10.48
C PHE A 71 -4.14 2.46 -11.06
N VAL A 72 -4.10 3.68 -10.50
CA VAL A 72 -4.87 4.83 -11.03
C VAL A 72 -4.43 5.20 -12.44
N LEU A 73 -3.13 5.20 -12.72
CA LEU A 73 -2.61 5.47 -14.06
C LEU A 73 -3.04 4.40 -15.07
N SER A 74 -2.94 3.12 -14.70
CA SER A 74 -3.37 2.00 -15.53
C SER A 74 -4.86 2.09 -15.85
N TYR A 75 -5.68 2.41 -14.84
CA TYR A 75 -7.11 2.65 -15.03
C TYR A 75 -7.36 3.76 -16.06
N LEU A 76 -6.67 4.92 -15.95
CA LEU A 76 -6.86 6.02 -16.90
C LEU A 76 -6.35 5.71 -18.32
N ALA A 77 -5.31 4.90 -18.44
CA ALA A 77 -4.69 4.56 -19.72
C ALA A 77 -5.51 3.54 -20.52
N TYR A 78 -6.03 2.49 -19.86
CA TYR A 78 -6.65 1.35 -20.53
C TYR A 78 -8.18 1.31 -20.45
N MET A 79 -8.79 2.03 -19.50
CA MET A 79 -10.26 2.16 -19.36
C MET A 79 -10.68 3.60 -19.61
#